data_AF-A0A146L787-F1
#
_entry.id   AF-A0A146L787-F1
#
_cell.length_a   1.000
_cell.length_b   1.000
_cell.length_c   1.000
_cell.angle_alpha   90.00
_cell.angle_beta   90.00
_cell.angle_gamma   90.00
#
_symmetry.space_group_name_H-M   'P 1'
#
loop_
_entity.id
_entity.type
_entity.pdbx_description
1 polymer ?
#
loop_
_entity_poly.entity_id
_entity_poly.type
_entity_poly.pdbx_seq_one_letter_code
_entity_poly.pdbx_strand_id
1 'polypeptide(L)'
;ESECSWSSKCDGTSPSCPAPLPKENKTRCNEGTQLCLNGECSGSICLEWNMTECFLTSQNGVNVDKRSLCELACQNGSDTTTCRSTSEFAERIGLPAGGISLRPGSPCDNFQGYCDVFLKCRAVDAEGPLARLKNMLFNKETLSTLTSWVT
;
A
#
# COMPACT_ATOMS: atom_id res chain seq x y z
N GLU A 1 -1.88 22.18 13.54
CA GLU A 1 -1.02 22.02 12.35
C GLU A 1 -0.92 20.53 12.07
N SER A 2 -0.85 20.12 10.81
CA SER A 2 -0.58 18.74 10.40
C SER A 2 0.70 18.66 9.57
N GLU A 3 1.10 17.45 9.16
CA GLU A 3 2.24 17.27 8.26
C GLU A 3 2.08 18.01 6.92
N CYS A 4 0.84 18.10 6.40
CA CYS A 4 0.54 18.70 5.10
C CYS A 4 -0.32 19.98 5.16
N SER A 5 -0.69 20.48 6.33
CA SER A 5 -1.48 21.70 6.45
C SER A 5 -1.08 22.57 7.64
N TRP A 6 -1.19 23.88 7.50
CA TRP A 6 -0.88 24.84 8.55
C TRP A 6 -1.95 24.84 9.66
N SER A 7 -1.69 25.52 10.78
CA SER A 7 -2.71 25.73 11.80
C SER A 7 -3.87 26.57 11.25
N SER A 8 -5.11 26.13 11.48
CA SER A 8 -6.28 26.96 11.23
C SER A 8 -6.49 27.95 12.38
N LYS A 9 -6.99 29.15 12.07
CA LYS A 9 -7.40 30.17 13.04
C LYS A 9 -8.83 30.58 12.75
N CYS A 10 -9.66 30.66 13.79
CA CYS A 10 -11.04 31.12 13.66
C CYS A 10 -11.09 32.59 13.23
N ASP A 11 -12.01 32.92 12.33
CA ASP A 11 -12.24 34.28 11.86
C ASP A 11 -13.21 35.08 12.76
N GLY A 12 -13.84 34.43 13.75
CA GLY A 12 -14.78 35.03 14.68
C GLY A 12 -16.20 35.23 14.12
N THR A 13 -16.49 34.76 12.91
CA THR A 13 -17.79 34.93 12.24
C THR A 13 -18.66 33.67 12.23
N SER A 14 -18.03 32.49 12.37
CA SER A 14 -18.69 31.18 12.36
C SER A 14 -18.16 30.27 13.48
N PRO A 15 -18.98 29.39 14.06
CA PRO A 15 -18.51 28.36 14.99
C PRO A 15 -17.73 27.23 14.29
N SER A 16 -17.82 27.13 12.95
CA SER A 16 -17.08 26.13 12.18
C SER A 16 -15.62 26.53 12.03
N CYS A 17 -14.70 25.58 12.25
CA CYS A 17 -13.29 25.82 12.01
C CYS A 17 -13.03 25.95 10.49
N PRO A 18 -12.42 27.06 10.01
CA PRO A 18 -12.12 27.20 8.59
C PRO A 18 -11.08 26.17 8.15
N ALA A 19 -11.13 25.78 6.88
CA ALA A 19 -10.18 24.83 6.32
C ALA A 19 -8.74 25.39 6.43
N PRO A 20 -7.78 24.61 6.95
CA PRO A 20 -6.39 25.06 7.05
C PRO A 20 -5.76 25.23 5.66
N LEU A 21 -4.84 26.19 5.54
CA LEU A 21 -4.07 26.35 4.32
C LEU A 21 -3.16 25.14 4.10
N PRO A 22 -3.12 24.59 2.87
CA PRO A 22 -2.22 23.48 2.55
C PRO A 22 -0.76 23.95 2.61
N LYS A 23 0.13 23.04 3.03
CA LYS A 23 1.58 23.19 2.86
C LYS A 23 1.94 23.00 1.39
N GLU A 24 3.17 23.38 1.04
CA GLU A 24 3.68 23.29 -0.33
C GLU A 24 3.63 21.85 -0.86
N ASN A 25 3.28 21.70 -2.14
CA ASN A 25 3.30 20.39 -2.78
C ASN A 25 4.71 19.80 -2.76
N LYS A 26 4.81 18.48 -2.64
CA LYS A 26 6.08 17.75 -2.47
C LYS A 26 6.78 17.99 -1.12
N THR A 27 6.10 18.57 -0.12
CA THR A 27 6.56 18.47 1.27
C THR A 27 6.52 17.01 1.72
N ARG A 28 7.60 16.49 2.32
CA ARG A 28 7.63 15.10 2.83
C ARG A 28 6.69 14.93 4.03
N CYS A 29 5.94 13.84 4.04
CA CYS A 29 5.00 13.46 5.09
C CYS A 29 5.05 11.94 5.32
N ASN A 30 4.34 11.46 6.33
CA ASN A 30 4.27 10.06 6.73
C ASN A 30 5.66 9.42 6.96
N GLU A 31 6.50 10.06 7.80
CA GLU A 31 7.91 9.67 8.02
C GLU A 31 8.77 9.69 6.74
N GLY A 32 8.35 10.47 5.74
CA GLY A 32 9.10 10.63 4.50
C GLY A 32 8.88 9.52 3.48
N THR A 33 7.84 8.70 3.61
CA THR A 33 7.44 7.73 2.56
C THR A 33 6.50 8.37 1.53
N GLN A 34 5.83 9.46 1.90
CA GLN A 34 4.85 10.14 1.10
C GLN A 34 5.13 11.64 0.98
N LEU A 35 4.39 12.30 0.11
CA LEU A 35 4.47 13.70 -0.22
C LEU A 35 3.09 14.36 -0.12
N CYS A 36 3.08 15.58 0.38
CA CYS A 36 1.90 16.42 0.42
C CYS A 36 1.49 16.85 -0.98
N LEU A 37 0.22 16.64 -1.32
CA LEU A 37 -0.42 17.13 -2.53
C LEU A 37 -1.72 17.83 -2.13
N ASN A 38 -1.81 19.14 -2.38
CA ASN A 38 -2.97 19.98 -2.07
C ASN A 38 -3.45 19.89 -0.61
N GLY A 39 -2.52 19.71 0.33
CA GLY A 39 -2.82 19.61 1.76
C GLY A 39 -3.05 18.19 2.29
N GLU A 40 -3.00 17.18 1.43
CA GLU A 40 -3.19 15.78 1.78
C GLU A 40 -1.88 14.98 1.62
N CYS A 41 -1.61 14.06 2.54
CA CYS A 41 -0.45 13.17 2.49
C CYS A 41 -0.75 11.94 1.62
N SER A 42 -0.79 12.12 0.31
CA SER A 42 -1.22 11.08 -0.65
C SER A 42 -0.23 10.81 -1.78
N GLY A 43 0.70 11.73 -2.07
CA GLY A 43 1.72 11.51 -3.09
C GLY A 43 2.76 10.49 -2.61
N SER A 44 3.30 9.68 -3.52
CA SER A 44 4.45 8.82 -3.19
C SER A 44 5.76 9.62 -3.26
N ILE A 45 6.75 9.26 -2.43
CA ILE A 45 8.09 9.85 -2.50
C ILE A 45 8.76 9.66 -3.87
N CYS A 46 8.36 8.66 -4.66
CA CYS A 46 8.83 8.47 -6.03
C CYS A 46 8.71 9.73 -6.91
N LEU A 47 7.71 10.58 -6.67
CA LEU A 47 7.49 11.83 -7.41
C LEU A 47 8.61 12.86 -7.19
N GLU A 48 9.37 12.75 -6.10
CA GLU A 48 10.56 13.58 -5.86
C GLU A 48 11.67 13.26 -6.88
N TRP A 49 11.72 12.01 -7.37
CA TRP A 49 12.70 11.54 -8.36
C TRP A 49 12.13 11.47 -9.79
N ASN A 50 11.00 12.14 -10.05
CA ASN A 50 10.26 12.08 -11.33
C ASN A 50 9.84 10.64 -11.72
N MET A 51 9.61 9.79 -10.73
CA MET A 51 9.11 8.43 -10.89
C MET A 51 7.68 8.34 -10.35
N THR A 52 7.00 7.23 -10.62
CA THR A 52 5.69 6.93 -10.04
C THR A 52 5.79 5.71 -9.13
N GLU A 53 4.85 5.58 -8.20
CA GLU A 53 4.77 4.42 -7.30
C GLU A 53 4.33 3.17 -8.04
N CYS A 54 4.88 2.03 -7.64
CA CYS A 54 4.48 0.72 -8.12
C CYS A 54 4.57 -0.31 -6.99
N PHE A 55 3.98 -1.49 -7.21
CA PHE A 55 4.06 -2.61 -6.25
C PHE A 55 4.92 -3.73 -6.82
N LEU A 56 5.84 -4.23 -6.00
CA LEU A 56 6.52 -5.49 -6.28
C LEU A 56 5.50 -6.63 -6.17
N THR A 57 5.54 -7.56 -7.12
CA THR A 57 4.57 -8.66 -7.21
C THR A 57 5.22 -10.02 -7.09
N SER A 58 4.51 -10.95 -6.45
CA SER A 58 4.94 -12.34 -6.26
C SER A 58 4.85 -13.19 -7.53
N GLN A 59 4.16 -12.69 -8.57
CA GLN A 59 3.91 -13.43 -9.82
C GLN A 59 5.17 -13.72 -10.64
N ASN A 60 6.30 -13.06 -10.35
CA ASN A 60 7.55 -13.21 -11.10
C ASN A 60 8.53 -14.24 -10.52
N GLY A 61 8.18 -15.00 -9.46
CA GLY A 61 9.10 -16.03 -8.94
C GLY A 61 8.55 -16.96 -7.87
N VAL A 62 8.95 -18.24 -7.94
CA VAL A 62 8.80 -19.20 -6.84
C VAL A 62 9.95 -18.93 -5.84
N ASN A 63 9.63 -18.47 -4.63
CA ASN A 63 10.54 -17.88 -3.60
C ASN A 63 10.78 -16.36 -3.67
N VAL A 64 9.74 -15.54 -3.88
CA VAL A 64 9.85 -14.11 -3.54
C VAL A 64 9.85 -13.95 -2.03
N ASP A 65 10.86 -13.26 -1.48
CA ASP A 65 10.90 -12.89 -0.07
C ASP A 65 9.68 -12.01 0.24
N LYS A 66 8.79 -12.47 1.14
CA LYS A 66 7.60 -11.71 1.53
C LYS A 66 7.93 -10.36 2.15
N ARG A 67 9.17 -10.17 2.62
CA ARG A 67 9.66 -8.89 3.11
C ARG A 67 9.94 -7.90 1.99
N SER A 68 10.47 -8.35 0.86
CA SER A 68 10.76 -7.45 -0.28
C SER A 68 9.49 -6.86 -0.88
N LEU A 69 8.35 -7.58 -0.82
CA LEU A 69 7.03 -7.07 -1.23
C LEU A 69 6.55 -5.85 -0.42
N CYS A 70 7.18 -5.56 0.72
CA CYS A 70 6.92 -4.40 1.56
C CYS A 70 8.00 -3.31 1.43
N GLU A 71 8.88 -3.40 0.42
CA GLU A 71 9.76 -2.31 0.05
C GLU A 71 9.01 -1.31 -0.85
N LEU A 72 9.27 -0.02 -0.65
CA LEU A 72 8.74 1.02 -1.51
C LEU A 72 9.43 0.90 -2.87
N ALA A 73 8.64 0.80 -3.93
CA ALA A 73 9.13 0.63 -5.29
C ALA A 73 8.65 1.76 -6.19
N CYS A 74 9.50 2.13 -7.14
CA CYS A 74 9.23 3.19 -8.10
C CYS A 74 9.43 2.67 -9.53
N GLN A 75 8.66 3.22 -10.46
CA GLN A 75 8.79 2.96 -11.89
C GLN A 75 8.89 4.27 -12.67
N ASN A 76 9.41 4.19 -13.90
CA ASN A 76 9.51 5.35 -14.78
C ASN A 76 8.15 5.62 -15.44
N GLY A 77 7.50 6.73 -15.09
CA GLY A 77 6.23 7.13 -15.69
C GLY A 77 5.15 6.05 -15.52
N SER A 78 4.63 5.51 -16.62
CA SER A 78 3.60 4.46 -16.59
C SER A 78 4.12 3.07 -16.97
N ASP A 79 5.44 2.89 -17.09
CA ASP A 79 6.04 1.64 -17.53
C ASP A 79 6.25 0.66 -16.36
N THR A 80 5.34 -0.31 -16.25
CA THR A 80 5.35 -1.34 -15.20
C THR A 80 6.56 -2.27 -15.26
N THR A 81 7.24 -2.37 -16.41
CA THR A 81 8.44 -3.21 -16.54
C THR A 81 9.66 -2.62 -15.83
N THR A 82 9.61 -1.32 -15.51
CA THR A 82 10.69 -0.59 -14.84
C THR A 82 10.51 -0.50 -13.34
N CYS A 83 9.48 -1.15 -12.79
CA CYS A 83 9.22 -1.18 -11.35
C CYS A 83 10.37 -1.86 -10.62
N ARG A 84 11.03 -1.10 -9.75
CA ARG A 84 12.18 -1.56 -8.97
C ARG A 84 12.13 -1.02 -7.55
N SER A 85 12.69 -1.76 -6.60
CA SER A 85 12.73 -1.32 -5.22
C SER A 85 13.61 -0.09 -5.06
N THR A 86 13.25 0.81 -4.15
CA THR A 86 14.13 1.90 -3.69
C THR A 86 15.46 1.38 -3.15
N SER A 87 15.53 0.14 -2.65
CA SER A 87 16.76 -0.49 -2.20
C SER A 87 17.78 -0.67 -3.33
N GLU A 88 17.33 -0.91 -4.57
CA GLU A 88 18.18 -1.14 -5.75
C GLU A 88 18.90 0.12 -6.25
N PHE A 89 18.36 1.30 -5.95
CA PHE A 89 18.92 2.58 -6.38
C PHE A 89 19.21 3.54 -5.24
N ALA A 90 19.14 3.07 -3.99
CA ALA A 90 19.30 3.87 -2.77
C ALA A 90 20.55 4.76 -2.80
N GLU A 91 21.70 4.21 -3.17
CA GLU A 91 22.98 4.93 -3.24
C GLU A 91 22.95 6.12 -4.20
N ARG A 92 22.23 6.00 -5.33
CA ARG A 92 22.18 7.05 -6.36
C ARG A 92 21.37 8.26 -5.92
N ILE A 93 20.43 8.06 -5.00
CA ILE A 93 19.50 9.10 -4.52
C ILE A 93 19.76 9.47 -3.05
N GLY A 94 20.82 8.96 -2.44
CA GLY A 94 21.23 9.29 -1.07
C GLY A 94 20.34 8.69 0.02
N LEU A 95 19.70 7.54 -0.24
CA LEU A 95 18.99 6.76 0.77
C LEU A 95 19.93 5.82 1.53
N PRO A 96 19.58 5.42 2.77
CA PRO A 96 20.31 4.39 3.49
C PRO A 96 20.30 3.05 2.74
N ALA A 97 21.30 2.22 3.02
CA ALA A 97 21.35 0.85 2.51
C ALA A 97 20.08 0.08 2.91
N GLY A 98 19.40 -0.52 1.92
CA GLY A 98 18.09 -1.17 2.11
C GLY A 98 16.88 -0.33 1.69
N GLY A 99 17.07 0.93 1.26
CA GLY A 99 15.99 1.76 0.71
C GLY A 99 14.94 2.16 1.74
N ILE A 100 13.69 2.33 1.29
CA ILE A 100 12.55 2.69 2.13
C ILE A 100 11.59 1.50 2.19
N SER A 101 11.13 1.15 3.39
CA SER A 101 10.06 0.18 3.57
C SER A 101 8.70 0.87 3.68
N LEU A 102 7.67 0.21 3.17
CA LEU A 102 6.28 0.61 3.35
C LEU A 102 5.88 0.54 4.82
N ARG A 103 4.93 1.39 5.22
CA ARG A 103 4.38 1.41 6.58
C ARG A 103 3.54 0.15 6.84
N PRO A 104 3.44 -0.30 8.10
CA PRO A 104 2.44 -1.29 8.47
C PRO A 104 1.03 -0.83 8.07
N GLY A 105 0.27 -1.70 7.43
CA GLY A 105 -1.04 -1.40 6.87
C GLY A 105 -1.02 -0.88 5.42
N SER A 106 0.14 -0.59 4.84
CA SER A 106 0.24 -0.26 3.42
C SER A 106 -0.11 -1.48 2.55
N PRO A 107 -0.81 -1.28 1.41
CA PRO A 107 -1.08 -2.36 0.47
C PRO A 107 0.23 -2.89 -0.13
N CYS A 108 0.28 -4.19 -0.40
CA CYS A 108 1.41 -4.88 -1.02
C CYS A 108 0.93 -5.95 -2.00
N ASP A 109 1.85 -6.44 -2.84
CA ASP A 109 1.57 -7.45 -3.88
C ASP A 109 0.37 -7.07 -4.76
N ASN A 110 0.37 -5.84 -5.30
CA ASN A 110 -0.72 -5.28 -6.11
C ASN A 110 -2.11 -5.42 -5.45
N PHE A 111 -2.22 -4.91 -4.23
CA PHE A 111 -3.45 -4.94 -3.41
C PHE A 111 -3.95 -6.34 -3.02
N GLN A 112 -3.13 -7.38 -3.19
CA GLN A 112 -3.45 -8.73 -2.71
C GLN A 112 -3.08 -8.92 -1.23
N GLY A 113 -2.43 -7.95 -0.60
CA GLY A 113 -2.02 -8.03 0.80
C GLY A 113 -1.84 -6.67 1.48
N TYR A 114 -1.53 -6.73 2.77
CA TYR A 114 -1.06 -5.58 3.55
C TYR A 114 0.23 -5.92 4.30
N CYS A 115 1.10 -4.95 4.45
CA CYS A 115 2.34 -5.09 5.20
C CYS A 115 2.05 -5.13 6.71
N ASP A 116 2.57 -6.15 7.41
CA ASP A 116 2.50 -6.21 8.87
C ASP A 116 3.63 -5.41 9.54
N VAL A 117 3.61 -5.35 10.88
CA VAL A 117 4.64 -4.66 11.68
C VAL A 117 6.06 -5.23 11.53
N PHE A 118 6.19 -6.43 10.97
CA PHE A 118 7.47 -7.08 10.67
C PHE A 118 7.87 -6.90 9.19
N LEU A 119 7.19 -6.00 8.48
CA LEU A 119 7.39 -5.71 7.07
C LEU A 119 7.18 -6.93 6.17
N LYS A 120 6.28 -7.86 6.55
CA LYS A 120 5.91 -8.99 5.70
C LYS A 120 4.58 -8.72 5.05
N CYS A 121 4.50 -8.96 3.74
CA CYS A 121 3.26 -8.88 3.01
C CYS A 121 2.33 -10.04 3.40
N ARG A 122 1.21 -9.72 4.05
CA ARG A 122 0.16 -10.67 4.44
C ARG A 122 -0.98 -10.59 3.43
N ALA A 123 -1.19 -11.67 2.71
CA ALA A 123 -2.27 -11.75 1.74
C ALA A 123 -3.63 -11.53 2.42
N VAL A 124 -4.51 -10.79 1.76
CA VAL A 124 -5.91 -10.64 2.12
C VAL A 124 -6.63 -11.89 1.67
N ASP A 125 -6.98 -12.76 2.61
CA ASP A 125 -7.84 -13.90 2.32
C ASP A 125 -9.30 -13.46 2.43
N ALA A 126 -9.90 -13.11 1.29
CA ALA A 126 -11.33 -12.83 1.19
C ALA A 126 -12.19 -14.10 1.44
N GLU A 127 -11.59 -15.29 1.41
CA GLU A 127 -12.23 -16.58 1.63
C GLU A 127 -11.69 -17.28 2.87
N GLY A 128 -11.96 -16.70 4.05
CA GLY A 128 -11.59 -17.30 5.32
C GLY A 128 -12.11 -18.74 5.52
N PRO A 129 -11.67 -19.44 6.59
CA PRO A 129 -11.95 -20.86 6.80
C PRO A 129 -13.43 -21.25 6.72
N LEU A 130 -14.32 -20.37 7.19
CA LEU A 130 -15.77 -20.54 7.13
C LEU A 130 -16.33 -20.43 5.70
N ALA A 131 -15.81 -19.53 4.87
CA ALA A 131 -16.20 -19.40 3.47
C ALA A 131 -15.75 -20.62 2.67
N ARG A 132 -14.52 -21.10 2.91
CA ARG A 132 -14.00 -22.36 2.36
C ARG A 132 -14.84 -23.55 2.79
N LEU A 133 -15.16 -23.67 4.08
CA LEU A 133 -16.02 -24.75 4.59
C LEU A 133 -17.42 -24.69 3.97
N LYS A 134 -18.03 -23.50 3.86
CA LYS A 134 -19.33 -23.31 3.19
C LYS A 134 -19.25 -23.78 1.74
N ASN A 135 -18.22 -23.36 1.00
CA ASN A 135 -18.06 -23.72 -0.41
C ASN A 135 -17.78 -25.23 -0.57
N MET A 136 -17.10 -25.86 0.39
CA MET A 136 -16.85 -27.30 0.38
C MET A 136 -18.10 -28.11 0.75
N LEU A 137 -18.87 -27.71 1.78
CA LEU A 137 -20.06 -28.43 2.22
C LEU A 137 -21.25 -28.24 1.28
N PHE A 138 -21.47 -27.01 0.80
CA PHE A 138 -22.63 -26.63 -0.02
C PHE A 138 -22.29 -26.52 -1.51
N ASN A 139 -21.27 -27.26 -1.96
CA ASN A 139 -20.95 -27.42 -3.37
C ASN A 139 -22.02 -28.32 -4.04
N LYS A 140 -22.31 -28.10 -5.33
CA LYS A 140 -23.34 -28.86 -6.07
C LYS A 140 -23.05 -30.36 -6.16
N GLU A 141 -21.80 -30.74 -6.33
CA GLU A 141 -21.31 -32.12 -6.34
C GLU A 141 -21.38 -32.77 -4.96
N THR A 142 -21.04 -32.05 -3.88
CA THR A 142 -21.15 -32.59 -2.51
C THR A 142 -22.61 -32.74 -2.10
N LEU A 143 -23.48 -31.80 -2.49
CA LEU A 143 -24.92 -31.90 -2.29
C LEU A 143 -25.54 -33.03 -3.11
N SER A 144 -25.14 -33.21 -4.38
CA SER A 144 -25.65 -34.33 -5.20
C SER A 144 -25.24 -35.68 -4.62
N THR A 145 -24.00 -35.77 -4.13
CA THR A 145 -23.51 -36.96 -3.43
C THR A 145 -24.27 -37.19 -2.13
N LEU A 146 -24.53 -36.18 -1.31
CA LEU A 146 -25.34 -36.35 -0.10
C LEU A 146 -26.78 -36.79 -0.41
N THR A 147 -27.40 -36.22 -1.44
CA THR A 147 -28.77 -36.62 -1.83
C THR A 147 -28.85 -38.08 -2.30
N SER A 148 -27.80 -38.61 -2.94
CA SER A 148 -27.81 -40.02 -3.39
C SER A 148 -27.64 -41.04 -2.25
N TRP A 149 -27.22 -40.60 -1.05
CA TRP A 149 -27.12 -41.46 0.13
C TRP A 149 -28.39 -41.43 1.01
N VAL A 150 -29.27 -40.44 0.80
CA VAL A 150 -30.52 -40.26 1.56
C VAL A 150 -31.71 -40.99 0.92
N THR A 151 -31.63 -41.35 -0.37
CA THR A 151 -32.55 -42.26 -1.08
C THR A 151 -31.99 -43.67 -1.17
#